data_AF-A0A0W0S9H7-F1
#
_entry.id   AF-A0A0W0S9H7-F1
#
_cell.length_a   1.000
_cell.length_b   1.000
_cell.length_c   1.000
_cell.angle_alpha   90.00
_cell.angle_beta   90.00
_cell.angle_gamma   90.00
#
_symmetry.space_group_name_H-M   'P 1'
#
loop_
_entity.id
_entity.type
_entity.pdbx_description
1 polymer ?
#
loop_
_entity_poly.entity_id
_entity_poly.type
_entity_poly.pdbx_seq_one_letter_code
_entity_poly.pdbx_strand_id
1 'polypeptide(L)'
;MLWALISLFFFWLVFRELTGNLPISKGYLITVLSLALLFAWPPYHHWHFERFLTAIAGQLAENHPAKVHCNTLFDTLFDEEPRVYGHADPKTGYIVIQYPRCSLLMDYLKHPELANMQELISLDILTHESMHARGEYNEAKTECEAVQRNYRTAKLLGVPDNIAKQNALDYYNGFYMKRHDGYFSKECAPGKTLDEHLNDSTWDE
;
A
#
# COMPACT_ATOMS: atom_id res chain seq x y z
N MET A 1 16.69 -1.79 -7.56
CA MET A 1 18.15 -1.51 -7.54
C MET A 1 18.71 -0.96 -8.86
N LEU A 2 18.37 -1.50 -10.04
CA LEU A 2 18.91 -1.04 -11.34
C LEU A 2 18.72 0.47 -11.61
N TRP A 3 17.50 0.99 -11.40
CA TRP A 3 17.17 2.41 -11.58
C TRP A 3 18.06 3.35 -10.75
N ALA A 4 18.33 2.99 -9.49
CA ALA A 4 19.22 3.75 -8.62
C ALA A 4 20.68 3.74 -9.13
N LEU A 5 21.17 2.61 -9.63
CA LEU A 5 22.53 2.54 -10.20
C LEU A 5 22.68 3.39 -11.46
N ILE A 6 21.67 3.37 -12.34
CA ILE A 6 21.65 4.22 -13.54
C ILE A 6 21.58 5.70 -13.15
N SER A 7 20.76 6.06 -12.17
CA SER A 7 20.68 7.43 -11.65
C SER A 7 22.02 7.90 -11.08
N LEU A 8 22.68 7.08 -10.25
CA LEU A 8 24.00 7.39 -9.70
C LEU A 8 25.07 7.57 -10.78
N PHE A 9 25.02 6.76 -11.85
CA PHE A 9 25.91 6.93 -12.99
C PHE A 9 25.72 8.30 -13.67
N PHE A 10 24.48 8.74 -13.91
CA PHE A 10 24.22 10.06 -14.48
C PHE A 10 24.59 11.21 -13.51
N PHE A 11 24.37 11.06 -12.20
CA PHE A 11 24.87 12.02 -11.21
C PHE A 11 26.39 12.10 -11.19
N TRP A 12 27.08 10.98 -11.37
CA TRP A 12 28.53 10.98 -11.51
C TRP A 12 28.98 11.71 -12.79
N LEU A 13 28.26 11.59 -13.91
CA LEU A 13 28.55 12.38 -15.12
C LEU A 13 28.37 13.89 -14.89
N VAL A 14 27.31 14.29 -14.16
CA VAL A 14 27.08 15.67 -13.73
C VAL A 14 28.25 16.16 -12.88
N PHE A 15 28.63 15.40 -11.85
CA PHE A 15 29.74 15.74 -10.98
C PHE A 15 31.05 15.91 -11.77
N ARG A 16 31.36 14.95 -12.66
CA ARG A 16 32.55 14.98 -13.52
C ARG A 16 32.60 16.23 -14.41
N GLU A 17 31.46 16.63 -15.00
CA GLU A 17 31.37 17.83 -15.83
C GLU A 17 31.62 19.11 -15.02
N LEU A 18 31.10 19.18 -13.79
CA LEU A 18 31.25 20.35 -12.91
C LEU A 18 32.66 20.48 -12.30
N THR A 19 33.35 19.36 -12.07
CA THR A 19 34.72 19.36 -11.51
C THR A 19 35.82 19.24 -12.56
N GLY A 20 35.46 19.14 -13.85
CA GLY A 20 36.41 18.96 -14.93
C GLY A 20 37.17 20.25 -15.27
N ASN A 21 38.31 20.09 -15.95
CA ASN A 21 39.13 21.20 -16.45
C ASN A 21 38.68 21.71 -17.84
N LEU A 22 37.60 21.16 -18.41
CA LEU A 22 37.05 21.52 -19.71
C LEU A 22 35.92 22.55 -19.55
N PRO A 23 35.65 23.38 -20.57
CA PRO A 23 34.52 24.30 -20.54
C PRO A 23 33.19 23.54 -20.44
N ILE A 24 32.36 23.92 -19.48
CA ILE A 24 31.08 23.26 -19.17
C ILE A 24 30.11 23.38 -20.35
N SER A 25 29.64 22.24 -20.86
CA SER A 25 28.57 22.18 -21.84
C SER A 25 27.21 22.21 -21.15
N LYS A 26 26.53 23.38 -21.20
CA LYS A 26 25.19 23.56 -20.59
C LYS A 26 24.17 22.55 -21.10
N GLY A 27 24.16 22.28 -22.41
CA GLY A 27 23.22 21.34 -23.03
C GLY A 27 23.44 19.90 -22.57
N TYR A 28 24.71 19.47 -22.46
CA TYR A 28 25.06 18.18 -21.91
C TYR A 28 24.63 18.07 -20.45
N LEU A 29 24.95 19.07 -19.63
CA LEU A 29 24.64 19.10 -18.20
C LEU A 29 23.12 18.98 -17.95
N ILE A 30 22.30 19.75 -18.67
CA ILE A 30 20.84 19.67 -18.58
C ILE A 30 20.34 18.26 -18.93
N THR A 31 20.90 17.67 -19.99
CA THR A 31 20.50 16.34 -20.45
C THR A 31 20.84 15.26 -19.43
N VAL A 32 22.09 15.21 -18.93
CA VAL A 32 22.49 14.19 -17.94
C VAL A 32 21.81 14.38 -16.59
N LEU A 33 21.55 15.62 -16.17
CA LEU A 33 20.80 15.90 -14.94
C LEU A 33 19.34 15.46 -15.07
N SER A 34 18.70 15.75 -16.20
CA SER A 34 17.32 15.31 -16.47
C SER A 34 17.22 13.79 -16.44
N LEU A 35 18.18 13.08 -17.05
CA LEU A 35 18.25 11.62 -16.98
C LEU A 35 18.47 11.13 -15.53
N ALA A 36 19.38 11.73 -14.78
CA ALA A 36 19.63 11.38 -13.38
C ALA A 36 18.34 11.43 -12.53
N LEU A 37 17.56 12.51 -12.69
CA LEU A 37 16.29 12.70 -11.99
C LEU A 37 15.21 11.72 -12.46
N LEU A 38 15.09 11.48 -13.77
CA LEU A 38 14.14 10.51 -14.32
C LEU A 38 14.41 9.09 -13.79
N PHE A 39 15.67 8.68 -13.71
CA PHE A 39 16.04 7.35 -13.17
C PHE A 39 15.98 7.30 -11.63
N ALA A 40 16.08 8.43 -10.93
CA ALA A 40 15.87 8.52 -9.48
C ALA A 40 14.39 8.43 -9.08
N TRP A 41 13.47 8.81 -9.99
CA TRP A 41 12.05 8.93 -9.68
C TRP A 41 11.39 7.61 -9.24
N PRO A 42 11.52 6.46 -9.95
CA PRO A 42 10.86 5.22 -9.52
C PRO A 42 11.23 4.75 -8.10
N PRO A 43 12.52 4.63 -7.71
CA PRO A 43 12.86 4.19 -6.35
C PRO A 43 12.45 5.22 -5.30
N TYR A 44 12.55 6.52 -5.60
CA TYR A 44 12.08 7.57 -4.69
C TYR A 44 10.57 7.49 -4.47
N HIS A 45 9.80 7.35 -5.55
CA HIS A 45 8.34 7.26 -5.51
C HIS A 45 7.88 6.05 -4.70
N HIS A 46 8.52 4.89 -4.92
CA HIS A 46 8.22 3.66 -4.17
C HIS A 46 8.52 3.81 -2.68
N TRP A 47 9.72 4.30 -2.34
CA TRP A 47 10.11 4.55 -0.94
C TRP A 47 9.19 5.56 -0.25
N HIS A 48 8.84 6.65 -0.94
CA HIS A 48 7.93 7.65 -0.42
C HIS A 48 6.55 7.05 -0.13
N PHE A 49 6.04 6.22 -1.06
CA PHE A 49 4.76 5.55 -0.89
C PHE A 49 4.77 4.54 0.26
N GLU A 50 5.81 3.72 0.40
CA GLU A 50 5.96 2.79 1.55
C GLU A 50 5.95 3.54 2.89
N ARG A 51 6.61 4.70 2.96
CA ARG A 51 6.60 5.55 4.15
C ARG A 51 5.22 6.12 4.44
N PHE A 52 4.50 6.52 3.40
CA PHE A 52 3.13 6.96 3.51
C PHE A 52 2.24 5.84 4.05
N LEU A 53 2.27 4.64 3.43
CA LEU A 53 1.52 3.48 3.90
C LEU A 53 1.89 3.07 5.33
N THR A 54 3.17 3.13 5.68
CA THR A 54 3.65 2.88 7.05
C THR A 54 3.00 3.81 8.08
N ALA A 55 2.88 5.10 7.76
CA ALA A 55 2.24 6.07 8.65
C ALA A 55 0.73 5.80 8.81
N ILE A 56 0.07 5.31 7.77
CA ILE A 56 -1.36 4.95 7.80
C ILE A 56 -1.56 3.64 8.57
N ALA A 57 -0.75 2.62 8.29
CA ALA A 57 -0.76 1.35 9.00
C ALA A 57 -0.51 1.54 10.50
N GLY A 58 0.40 2.43 10.90
CA GLY A 58 0.61 2.77 12.32
C GLY A 58 -0.61 3.39 13.00
N GLN A 59 -1.42 4.17 12.26
CA GLN A 59 -2.68 4.70 12.78
C GLN A 59 -3.78 3.63 12.87
N LEU A 60 -3.84 2.72 11.89
CA LEU A 60 -4.78 1.60 11.89
C LEU A 60 -4.45 0.58 12.98
N ALA A 61 -3.16 0.33 13.20
CA ALA A 61 -2.66 -0.54 14.26
C ALA A 61 -2.68 0.10 15.65
N GLU A 62 -3.36 1.24 15.83
CA GLU A 62 -3.53 1.92 17.13
C GLU A 62 -2.18 2.21 17.84
N ASN A 63 -1.16 2.62 17.08
CA ASN A 63 0.22 2.87 17.53
C ASN A 63 1.04 1.63 17.93
N HIS A 64 0.59 0.43 17.59
CA HIS A 64 1.49 -0.72 17.55
C HIS A 64 2.54 -0.53 16.43
N PRO A 65 3.72 -1.17 16.54
CA PRO A 65 4.68 -1.18 15.46
C PRO A 65 3.99 -1.61 14.16
N ALA A 66 4.13 -0.81 13.12
CA ALA A 66 3.66 -1.14 11.79
C ALA A 66 4.67 -0.57 10.80
N LYS A 67 5.21 -1.40 9.91
CA LYS A 67 6.15 -1.00 8.87
C LYS A 67 5.82 -1.72 7.59
N VAL A 68 5.38 -0.96 6.59
CA VAL A 68 4.97 -1.50 5.30
C VAL A 68 6.16 -1.57 4.35
N HIS A 69 6.29 -2.71 3.69
CA HIS A 69 7.17 -2.93 2.55
C HIS A 69 6.34 -3.40 1.36
N CYS A 70 6.58 -2.78 0.21
CA CYS A 70 5.93 -3.14 -1.04
C CYS A 70 6.91 -3.96 -1.86
N ASN A 71 6.65 -5.27 -1.97
CA ASN A 71 7.50 -6.16 -2.76
C ASN A 71 7.44 -5.80 -4.25
N THR A 72 8.60 -5.83 -4.90
CA THR A 72 8.67 -5.86 -6.36
C THR A 72 8.36 -7.25 -6.89
N LEU A 73 8.17 -7.39 -8.21
CA LEU A 73 7.98 -8.70 -8.83
C LEU A 73 9.10 -9.70 -8.45
N PHE A 74 10.35 -9.24 -8.39
CA PHE A 74 11.47 -10.09 -8.01
C PHE A 74 11.41 -10.45 -6.53
N ASP A 75 11.08 -9.50 -5.65
CA ASP A 75 10.98 -9.77 -4.22
C ASP A 75 9.88 -10.81 -3.95
N THR A 76 8.70 -10.66 -4.56
CA THR A 76 7.58 -11.63 -4.46
C THR A 76 7.95 -13.03 -4.94
N LEU A 77 8.81 -13.16 -5.96
CA LEU A 77 9.25 -14.48 -6.46
C LEU A 77 10.21 -15.20 -5.49
N PHE A 78 10.93 -14.45 -4.65
CA PHE A 78 11.91 -14.98 -3.69
C PHE A 78 11.45 -14.84 -2.24
N ASP A 79 10.20 -14.42 -2.03
CA ASP A 79 9.58 -14.30 -0.73
C ASP A 79 9.30 -15.68 -0.12
N GLU A 80 9.22 -15.75 1.21
CA GLU A 80 8.92 -16.99 1.94
C GLU A 80 7.44 -17.40 1.76
N GLU A 81 6.55 -16.43 1.47
CA GLU A 81 5.12 -16.63 1.26
C GLU A 81 4.63 -16.09 -0.11
N PRO A 82 5.11 -16.65 -1.24
CA PRO A 82 4.84 -16.11 -2.57
C PRO A 82 3.40 -16.34 -3.07
N ARG A 83 2.55 -17.00 -2.27
CA ARG A 83 1.16 -17.39 -2.64
C ARG A 83 0.08 -16.56 -1.97
N VAL A 84 0.45 -15.66 -1.06
CA VAL A 84 -0.49 -14.73 -0.42
C VAL A 84 -0.37 -13.34 -1.06
N TYR A 85 -1.36 -12.48 -0.88
CA TYR A 85 -1.34 -11.13 -1.45
C TYR A 85 -0.70 -10.09 -0.50
N GLY A 86 -0.57 -10.45 0.77
CA GLY A 86 0.14 -9.74 1.82
C GLY A 86 0.38 -10.70 2.98
N HIS A 87 1.29 -10.32 3.88
CA HIS A 87 1.44 -10.96 5.18
C HIS A 87 2.03 -9.95 6.15
N ALA A 88 1.80 -10.16 7.45
CA ALA A 88 2.42 -9.38 8.49
C ALA A 88 2.90 -10.28 9.62
N ASP A 89 3.97 -9.87 10.29
CA ASP A 89 4.40 -10.47 11.56
C ASP A 89 3.80 -9.66 12.72
N PRO A 90 2.80 -10.21 13.45
CA PRO A 90 2.15 -9.49 14.54
C PRO A 90 3.09 -9.14 15.71
N LYS A 91 4.27 -9.76 15.80
CA LYS A 91 5.26 -9.47 16.87
C LYS A 91 6.14 -8.28 16.53
N THR A 92 6.54 -8.14 15.27
CA THR A 92 7.43 -7.06 14.83
C THR A 92 6.69 -5.91 14.18
N GLY A 93 5.46 -6.14 13.72
CA GLY A 93 4.68 -5.17 12.95
C GLY A 93 5.15 -5.02 11.51
N TYR A 94 6.02 -5.91 11.03
CA TYR A 94 6.50 -5.85 9.66
C TYR A 94 5.41 -6.37 8.73
N ILE A 95 4.97 -5.52 7.81
CA ILE A 95 3.91 -5.78 6.83
C ILE A 95 4.56 -5.84 5.46
N VAL A 96 4.31 -6.93 4.73
CA VAL A 96 4.73 -7.10 3.34
C VAL A 96 3.49 -7.15 2.47
N ILE A 97 3.43 -6.24 1.50
CA ILE A 97 2.39 -6.20 0.48
C ILE A 97 2.99 -6.72 -0.82
N GLN A 98 2.44 -7.82 -1.34
CA GLN A 98 3.00 -8.52 -2.49
C GLN A 98 2.72 -7.80 -3.82
N TYR A 99 3.58 -7.98 -4.81
CA TYR A 99 3.34 -7.48 -6.16
C TYR A 99 2.07 -8.15 -6.75
N PRO A 100 1.18 -7.41 -7.44
CA PRO A 100 1.25 -6.00 -7.83
C PRO A 100 0.47 -5.03 -6.89
N ARG A 101 0.15 -5.45 -5.65
CA ARG A 101 -0.88 -4.81 -4.82
C ARG A 101 -0.61 -3.35 -4.49
N CYS A 102 0.64 -2.98 -4.17
CA CYS A 102 0.97 -1.56 -3.97
C CYS A 102 0.80 -0.71 -5.24
N SER A 103 1.10 -1.24 -6.44
CA SER A 103 0.86 -0.50 -7.69
C SER A 103 -0.64 -0.27 -7.90
N LEU A 104 -1.45 -1.30 -7.69
CA LEU A 104 -2.91 -1.18 -7.77
C LEU A 104 -3.45 -0.21 -6.72
N LEU A 105 -2.86 -0.17 -5.52
CA LEU A 105 -3.23 0.82 -4.51
C LEU A 105 -2.83 2.24 -4.92
N MET A 106 -1.68 2.42 -5.59
CA MET A 106 -1.33 3.73 -6.16
C MET A 106 -2.32 4.15 -7.25
N ASP A 107 -2.77 3.21 -8.09
CA ASP A 107 -3.73 3.49 -9.17
C ASP A 107 -5.12 3.83 -8.61
N TYR A 108 -5.56 3.09 -7.59
CA TYR A 108 -6.73 3.42 -6.78
C TYR A 108 -6.70 4.89 -6.31
N LEU A 109 -5.58 5.33 -5.73
CA LEU A 109 -5.46 6.68 -5.18
C LEU A 109 -5.39 7.79 -6.24
N LYS A 110 -5.05 7.46 -7.50
CA LYS A 110 -5.09 8.43 -8.60
C LYS A 110 -6.53 8.68 -9.08
N HIS A 111 -7.35 7.62 -9.12
CA HIS A 111 -8.71 7.65 -9.67
C HIS A 111 -9.69 6.84 -8.80
N PRO A 112 -9.91 7.23 -7.54
CA PRO A 112 -10.70 6.42 -6.60
C PRO A 112 -12.17 6.29 -7.01
N GLU A 113 -12.71 7.19 -7.81
CA GLU A 113 -14.06 7.15 -8.36
C GLU A 113 -14.25 6.12 -9.49
N LEU A 114 -13.15 5.60 -10.04
CA LEU A 114 -13.14 4.57 -11.09
C LEU A 114 -12.61 3.22 -10.58
N ALA A 115 -12.55 3.06 -9.25
CA ALA A 115 -11.92 1.92 -8.61
C ALA A 115 -12.56 0.60 -9.06
N ASN A 116 -11.72 -0.34 -9.50
CA ASN A 116 -12.13 -1.69 -9.80
C ASN A 116 -11.89 -2.63 -8.61
N MET A 117 -12.42 -3.86 -8.69
CA MET A 117 -12.34 -4.78 -7.55
C MET A 117 -10.91 -5.15 -7.12
N GLN A 118 -9.93 -5.19 -8.04
CA GLN A 118 -8.54 -5.49 -7.66
C GLN A 118 -7.89 -4.35 -6.89
N GLU A 119 -8.28 -3.11 -7.18
CA GLU A 119 -7.86 -1.90 -6.47
C GLU A 119 -8.49 -1.84 -5.06
N LEU A 120 -9.78 -2.21 -4.94
CA LEU A 120 -10.46 -2.33 -3.65
C LEU A 120 -9.87 -3.45 -2.79
N ILE A 121 -9.52 -4.59 -3.39
CA ILE A 121 -8.79 -5.67 -2.70
C ILE A 121 -7.41 -5.18 -2.22
N SER A 122 -6.71 -4.37 -3.00
CA SER A 122 -5.42 -3.78 -2.57
C SER A 122 -5.56 -2.84 -1.37
N LEU A 123 -6.65 -2.07 -1.31
CA LEU A 123 -7.00 -1.26 -0.14
C LEU A 123 -7.25 -2.15 1.08
N ASP A 124 -8.06 -3.19 0.91
CA ASP A 124 -8.38 -4.13 1.99
C ASP A 124 -7.14 -4.86 2.52
N ILE A 125 -6.23 -5.30 1.65
CA ILE A 125 -4.96 -5.93 2.08
C ILE A 125 -4.16 -5.01 2.99
N LEU A 126 -4.03 -3.72 2.67
CA LEU A 126 -3.35 -2.79 3.60
C LEU A 126 -4.05 -2.76 4.96
N THR A 127 -5.38 -2.69 4.97
CA THR A 127 -6.16 -2.68 6.21
C THR A 127 -5.99 -3.99 6.99
N HIS A 128 -6.11 -5.13 6.32
CA HIS A 128 -5.97 -6.49 6.83
C HIS A 128 -4.62 -6.69 7.49
N GLU A 129 -3.54 -6.43 6.77
CA GLU A 129 -2.19 -6.59 7.34
C GLU A 129 -1.92 -5.62 8.49
N SER A 130 -2.58 -4.44 8.49
CA SER A 130 -2.51 -3.52 9.62
C SER A 130 -3.21 -4.07 10.87
N MET A 131 -4.27 -4.87 10.72
CA MET A 131 -4.93 -5.54 11.84
C MET A 131 -4.06 -6.68 12.40
N HIS A 132 -3.34 -7.41 11.55
CA HIS A 132 -2.31 -8.32 12.00
C HIS A 132 -1.19 -7.60 12.77
N ALA A 133 -0.70 -6.46 12.26
CA ALA A 133 0.28 -5.64 12.97
C ALA A 133 -0.23 -5.07 14.32
N ARG A 134 -1.56 -4.92 14.47
CA ARG A 134 -2.22 -4.58 15.74
C ARG A 134 -2.18 -5.73 16.76
N GLY A 135 -1.90 -6.96 16.32
CA GLY A 135 -1.78 -8.14 17.17
C GLY A 135 -2.91 -9.17 17.00
N GLU A 136 -3.77 -9.03 15.99
CA GLU A 136 -4.76 -10.08 15.66
C GLU A 136 -4.09 -11.22 14.88
N TYR A 137 -4.40 -12.47 15.23
CA TYR A 137 -3.79 -13.67 14.61
C TYR A 137 -4.80 -14.51 13.84
N ASN A 138 -6.10 -14.26 14.03
CA ASN A 138 -7.16 -15.02 13.39
C ASN A 138 -7.58 -14.36 12.07
N GLU A 139 -7.24 -15.00 10.95
CA GLU A 139 -7.57 -14.54 9.58
C GLU A 139 -9.01 -14.03 9.40
N ALA A 140 -10.02 -14.78 9.86
CA ALA A 140 -11.42 -14.40 9.69
C ALA A 140 -11.81 -13.18 10.54
N LYS A 141 -11.19 -13.04 11.73
CA LYS A 141 -11.37 -11.86 12.57
C LYS A 141 -10.62 -10.67 12.00
N THR A 142 -9.35 -10.83 11.59
CA THR A 142 -8.55 -9.81 10.91
C THR A 142 -9.27 -9.26 9.70
N GLU A 143 -9.79 -10.14 8.82
CA GLU A 143 -10.54 -9.73 7.64
C GLU A 143 -11.81 -8.95 8.04
N CYS A 144 -12.50 -9.36 9.10
CA CYS A 144 -13.68 -8.62 9.55
C CYS A 144 -13.34 -7.23 10.10
N GLU A 145 -12.26 -7.13 10.88
CA GLU A 145 -11.72 -5.87 11.39
C GLU A 145 -11.29 -4.97 10.21
N ALA A 146 -10.76 -5.55 9.14
CA ALA A 146 -10.35 -4.86 7.92
C ALA A 146 -11.54 -4.32 7.12
N VAL A 147 -12.52 -5.19 6.85
CA VAL A 147 -13.78 -4.83 6.19
C VAL A 147 -14.43 -3.64 6.88
N GLN A 148 -14.49 -3.64 8.21
CA GLN A 148 -15.05 -2.53 9.00
C GLN A 148 -14.26 -1.24 8.84
N ARG A 149 -12.93 -1.32 8.72
CA ARG A 149 -12.05 -0.14 8.64
C ARG A 149 -11.74 0.33 7.22
N ASN A 150 -12.15 -0.36 6.16
CA ASN A 150 -11.83 0.05 4.79
C ASN A 150 -12.29 1.47 4.44
N TYR A 151 -13.46 1.89 4.92
CA TYR A 151 -13.91 3.27 4.80
C TYR A 151 -12.94 4.26 5.45
N ARG A 152 -12.53 4.00 6.70
CA ARG A 152 -11.52 4.79 7.42
C ARG A 152 -10.16 4.77 6.71
N THR A 153 -9.68 3.60 6.25
CA THR A 153 -8.41 3.47 5.54
C THR A 153 -8.40 4.32 4.28
N ALA A 154 -9.46 4.26 3.46
CA ALA A 154 -9.58 5.08 2.27
C ALA A 154 -9.52 6.59 2.60
N LYS A 155 -10.21 7.03 3.65
CA LYS A 155 -10.15 8.43 4.11
C LYS A 155 -8.76 8.85 4.57
N LEU A 156 -8.08 8.00 5.34
CA LEU A 156 -6.72 8.26 5.79
C LEU A 156 -5.75 8.38 4.60
N LEU A 157 -5.99 7.63 3.53
CA LEU A 157 -5.23 7.72 2.28
C LEU A 157 -5.58 8.95 1.43
N GLY A 158 -6.56 9.76 1.84
CA GLY A 158 -6.96 11.00 1.16
C GLY A 158 -8.13 10.87 0.18
N VAL A 159 -8.83 9.73 0.16
CA VAL A 159 -10.01 9.54 -0.69
C VAL A 159 -11.19 10.38 -0.16
N PRO A 160 -11.93 11.09 -1.04
CA PRO A 160 -13.12 11.82 -0.63
C PRO A 160 -14.15 10.94 0.10
N ASP A 161 -14.81 11.51 1.11
CA ASP A 161 -15.66 10.78 2.06
C ASP A 161 -16.73 9.89 1.39
N ASN A 162 -17.49 10.45 0.46
CA ASN A 162 -18.53 9.72 -0.28
C ASN A 162 -17.96 8.59 -1.16
N ILE A 163 -16.79 8.81 -1.76
CA ILE A 163 -16.11 7.82 -2.60
C ILE A 163 -15.53 6.71 -1.72
N ALA A 164 -14.91 7.06 -0.60
CA ALA A 164 -14.38 6.12 0.38
C ALA A 164 -15.48 5.19 0.92
N LYS A 165 -16.65 5.75 1.26
CA LYS A 165 -17.79 4.97 1.75
C LYS A 165 -18.32 4.02 0.67
N GLN A 166 -18.53 4.52 -0.54
CA GLN A 166 -19.00 3.72 -1.67
C GLN A 166 -18.04 2.56 -1.97
N ASN A 167 -16.74 2.84 -2.06
CA ASN A 167 -15.71 1.84 -2.34
C ASN A 167 -15.62 0.76 -1.27
N ALA A 168 -15.77 1.12 0.01
CA ALA A 168 -15.79 0.17 1.10
C ALA A 168 -17.03 -0.75 1.05
N LEU A 169 -18.21 -0.19 0.74
CA LEU A 169 -19.44 -0.96 0.54
C LEU A 169 -19.36 -1.85 -0.70
N ASP A 170 -18.72 -1.39 -1.78
CA ASP A 170 -18.52 -2.17 -3.00
C ASP A 170 -17.61 -3.38 -2.75
N TYR A 171 -16.55 -3.21 -1.96
CA TYR A 171 -15.73 -4.34 -1.51
C TYR A 171 -16.55 -5.34 -0.68
N TYR A 172 -17.28 -4.86 0.34
CA TYR A 172 -18.06 -5.71 1.23
C TYR A 172 -19.10 -6.54 0.47
N ASN A 173 -19.95 -5.88 -0.33
CA ASN A 173 -21.04 -6.52 -1.06
C ASN A 173 -20.54 -7.29 -2.30
N GLY A 174 -19.52 -6.76 -2.96
CA GLY A 174 -19.02 -7.24 -4.24
C GLY A 174 -18.05 -8.41 -4.12
N PHE A 175 -17.29 -8.48 -3.03
CA PHE A 175 -16.23 -9.46 -2.79
C PHE A 175 -16.41 -10.22 -1.47
N TYR A 176 -16.35 -9.55 -0.31
CA TYR A 176 -16.35 -10.22 1.00
C TYR A 176 -17.54 -11.17 1.19
N MET A 177 -18.76 -10.69 0.93
CA MET A 177 -20.00 -11.48 1.09
C MET A 177 -20.12 -12.69 0.15
N LYS A 178 -19.25 -12.78 -0.86
CA LYS A 178 -19.20 -13.91 -1.81
C LYS A 178 -18.07 -14.89 -1.51
N ARG A 179 -17.22 -14.59 -0.51
CA ARG A 179 -16.13 -15.47 -0.07
C ARG A 179 -16.67 -16.68 0.70
N HIS A 180 -15.91 -17.77 0.64
CA HIS A 180 -16.21 -19.02 1.34
C HIS A 180 -14.92 -19.69 1.87
N ASP A 181 -13.82 -18.93 1.92
CA ASP A 181 -12.51 -19.37 2.37
C ASP A 181 -12.28 -19.00 3.85
N GLY A 182 -11.08 -19.28 4.36
CA GLY A 182 -10.74 -19.08 5.78
C GLY A 182 -10.77 -17.62 6.27
N TYR A 183 -10.92 -16.65 5.36
CA TYR A 183 -11.06 -15.22 5.66
C TYR A 183 -12.52 -14.83 5.91
N PHE A 184 -13.49 -15.65 5.47
CA PHE A 184 -14.90 -15.33 5.57
C PHE A 184 -15.51 -15.76 6.89
N SER A 185 -16.32 -14.87 7.49
CA SER A 185 -17.17 -15.20 8.62
C SER A 185 -18.57 -14.60 8.43
N LYS A 186 -19.60 -15.42 8.61
CA LYS A 186 -21.01 -14.96 8.61
C LYS A 186 -21.34 -14.04 9.79
N GLU A 187 -20.48 -14.05 10.82
CA GLU A 187 -20.59 -13.18 11.98
C GLU A 187 -20.02 -11.78 11.71
N CYS A 188 -19.41 -11.55 10.53
CA CYS A 188 -18.94 -10.24 10.10
C CYS A 188 -20.03 -9.46 9.34
N ALA A 189 -20.95 -8.88 10.10
CA ALA A 189 -22.05 -8.08 9.57
C ALA A 189 -22.60 -7.16 10.66
N PRO A 190 -23.36 -6.10 10.30
CA PRO A 190 -23.94 -5.17 11.26
C PRO A 190 -24.75 -5.90 12.35
N GLY A 191 -24.48 -5.60 13.62
CA GLY A 191 -25.17 -6.16 14.78
C GLY A 191 -24.84 -7.62 15.09
N LYS A 192 -23.83 -8.22 14.43
CA LYS A 192 -23.40 -9.61 14.65
C LYS A 192 -22.22 -9.68 15.62
N THR A 193 -21.79 -10.90 15.92
CA THR A 193 -20.77 -11.16 16.94
C THR A 193 -19.40 -10.54 16.64
N LEU A 194 -19.03 -10.34 15.36
CA LEU A 194 -17.76 -9.72 14.97
C LEU A 194 -17.89 -8.23 14.60
N ASP A 195 -19.07 -7.63 14.77
CA ASP A 195 -19.24 -6.18 14.62
C ASP A 195 -18.61 -5.47 15.83
N GLU A 196 -17.62 -4.62 15.57
CA GLU A 196 -16.95 -3.81 16.59
C GLU A 196 -17.72 -2.52 16.91
N HIS A 197 -18.80 -2.22 16.19
CA HIS A 197 -19.63 -1.03 16.38
C HIS A 197 -18.82 0.28 16.28
N LEU A 198 -17.90 0.32 15.31
CA LEU A 198 -17.06 1.50 15.04
C LEU A 198 -17.91 2.58 14.38
N ASN A 199 -17.90 3.79 14.93
CA ASN A 199 -18.61 4.95 14.37
C ASN A 199 -18.14 5.35 12.96
N ASP A 200 -16.96 4.89 12.55
CA ASP A 200 -16.39 5.03 11.22
C ASP A 200 -16.31 3.68 10.48
N SER A 201 -17.23 2.76 10.78
CA SER A 201 -17.36 1.48 10.09
C SER A 201 -17.82 1.63 8.65
N THR A 202 -17.44 0.69 7.80
CA THR A 202 -17.94 0.53 6.43
C THR A 202 -19.46 0.48 6.35
N TRP A 203 -20.16 -0.05 7.34
CA TRP A 203 -21.63 -0.20 7.29
C TRP A 203 -22.45 0.78 8.14
N ASP A 204 -21.81 1.65 8.91
CA ASP A 204 -22.55 2.64 9.72
C ASP A 204 -23.15 3.75 8.82
N GLU A 205 -24.41 4.11 9.02
CA GLU A 205 -25.11 5.22 8.33
C GLU A 205 -25.01 6.53 9.12
#